data_AF-A0A9X8VE30-F1
#
_entry.id   AF-A0A9X8VE30-F1
#
_cell.length_a   1.000
_cell.length_b   1.000
_cell.length_c   1.000
_cell.angle_alpha   90.00
_cell.angle_beta   90.00
_cell.angle_gamma   90.00
#
_symmetry.space_group_name_H-M   'P 1'
#
loop_
_entity.id
_entity.type
_entity.pdbx_description
1 polymer ?
#
loop_
_entity_poly.entity_id
_entity_poly.type
_entity_poly.pdbx_seq_one_letter_code
_entity_poly.pdbx_strand_id
1 'polypeptide(L)'
;VAAAHDAGINVILDWVPGHFPSDAYGLANFDGTALYEYADPREGYHQDWNTLIYNYGRHEVRNYLAGNALYWLERFGIDALRVDAVASMIYRDYSRADGEWVPNYYGGNENLEAIAFLRYTNQTIG
;
A
#
# COMPACT_ATOMS: atom_id res chain seq x y z
N VAL A 1 2.61 -22.85 7.21
CA VAL A 1 3.51 -22.89 6.05
C VAL A 1 4.26 -24.21 5.99
N ALA A 2 5.11 -24.56 6.96
CA ALA A 2 5.83 -25.85 6.98
C ALA A 2 4.97 -27.09 6.65
N ALA A 3 3.83 -27.29 7.33
CA ALA A 3 2.95 -28.42 7.03
C ALA A 3 2.33 -28.41 5.60
N ALA A 4 2.14 -27.22 5.01
CA ALA A 4 1.69 -27.11 3.61
C ALA A 4 2.83 -27.50 2.66
N HIS A 5 4.05 -27.02 2.94
CA HIS A 5 5.25 -27.39 2.18
C HIS A 5 5.59 -28.88 2.26
N ASP A 6 5.47 -29.51 3.44
CA ASP A 6 5.63 -30.96 3.62
C ASP A 6 4.63 -31.77 2.77
N ALA A 7 3.47 -31.18 2.47
CA ALA A 7 2.45 -31.74 1.59
C ALA A 7 2.61 -31.33 0.11
N GLY A 8 3.65 -30.57 -0.25
CA GLY A 8 3.87 -30.06 -1.61
C GLY A 8 2.90 -28.95 -2.04
N ILE A 9 2.35 -28.18 -1.08
CA ILE A 9 1.40 -27.10 -1.32
C ILE A 9 2.07 -25.75 -1.07
N ASN A 10 2.04 -24.87 -2.08
CA ASN A 10 2.49 -23.48 -1.95
C ASN A 10 1.39 -22.61 -1.30
N VAL A 11 1.81 -21.61 -0.53
CA VAL A 11 0.97 -20.67 0.20
C VAL A 11 1.13 -19.27 -0.39
N ILE A 12 0.03 -18.73 -0.91
CA ILE A 12 -0.06 -17.34 -1.36
C ILE A 12 -0.78 -16.53 -0.28
N LEU A 13 -0.22 -15.38 0.08
CA LEU A 13 -0.81 -14.48 1.07
C LEU A 13 -1.42 -13.27 0.40
N ASP A 14 -2.66 -12.94 0.76
CA ASP A 14 -3.24 -11.63 0.46
C ASP A 14 -2.54 -10.55 1.29
N TRP A 15 -1.84 -9.66 0.60
CA TRP A 15 -1.10 -8.56 1.17
C TRP A 15 -1.77 -7.24 0.78
N VAL A 16 -2.05 -6.40 1.78
CA VAL A 16 -2.88 -5.19 1.63
C VAL A 16 -2.03 -3.93 1.85
N PRO A 17 -1.21 -3.51 0.88
CA PRO A 17 -0.40 -2.29 0.97
C PRO A 17 -1.16 -1.03 0.54
N GLY A 18 -2.42 -1.15 0.10
CA GLY A 18 -3.15 -0.06 -0.53
C GLY A 18 -3.69 0.98 0.46
N HIS A 19 -4.05 0.55 1.67
CA HIS A 19 -4.72 1.39 2.66
C HIS A 19 -4.68 0.76 4.06
N PHE A 20 -5.04 1.54 5.07
CA PHE A 20 -5.17 1.10 6.47
C PHE A 20 -6.30 1.86 7.18
N PRO A 21 -6.92 1.27 8.22
CA PRO A 21 -8.04 1.91 8.91
C PRO A 21 -7.58 3.08 9.80
N SER A 22 -8.53 3.91 10.20
CA SER A 22 -8.27 5.14 10.99
C SER A 22 -8.29 4.93 12.51
N ASP A 23 -8.18 3.68 12.97
CA ASP A 23 -8.16 3.35 14.39
C ASP A 23 -7.01 4.05 15.13
N ALA A 24 -7.31 4.67 16.27
CA ALA A 24 -6.35 5.46 17.04
C ALA A 24 -5.19 4.64 17.64
N TYR A 25 -5.33 3.32 17.76
CA TYR A 25 -4.26 2.42 18.19
C TYR A 25 -3.38 1.92 17.03
N GLY A 26 -3.74 2.27 15.79
CA GLY A 26 -3.05 1.88 14.57
C GLY A 26 -2.01 2.90 14.12
N LEU A 27 -1.91 3.07 12.80
CA LEU A 27 -0.91 3.96 12.16
C LEU A 27 -1.42 5.38 11.92
N ALA A 28 -2.72 5.64 12.12
CA ALA A 28 -3.32 6.95 11.88
C ALA A 28 -2.73 8.00 12.84
N ASN A 29 -2.29 9.14 12.30
CA ASN A 29 -1.73 10.25 13.07
C ASN A 29 -0.63 9.82 14.08
N PHE A 30 0.23 8.88 13.65
CA PHE A 30 1.08 8.06 14.53
C PHE A 30 1.93 8.86 15.52
N ASP A 31 2.46 10.01 15.11
CA ASP A 31 3.31 10.88 15.94
C ASP A 31 2.68 12.26 16.22
N GLY A 32 1.36 12.39 16.02
CA GLY A 32 0.65 13.67 16.04
C GLY A 32 0.69 14.42 14.71
N THR A 33 1.28 13.83 13.66
CA THR A 33 1.17 14.29 12.28
C THR A 33 0.68 13.18 11.35
N ALA A 34 0.28 13.54 10.12
CA ALA A 34 0.04 12.60 9.02
C ALA A 34 1.36 11.93 8.59
N LEU A 35 1.80 10.95 9.39
CA LEU A 35 3.10 10.32 9.27
C LEU A 35 3.10 9.23 8.19
N TYR A 36 2.20 8.26 8.32
CA TYR A 36 2.08 7.12 7.43
C TYR A 36 1.18 7.41 6.24
N GLU A 37 0.16 8.23 6.43
CA GLU A 37 -0.81 8.70 5.46
C GLU A 37 -0.35 9.98 4.74
N TYR A 38 -0.94 10.29 3.59
CA TYR A 38 -0.79 11.64 3.01
C TYR A 38 -1.54 12.67 3.85
N ALA A 39 -0.94 13.86 4.01
CA ALA A 39 -1.58 14.96 4.74
C ALA A 39 -2.76 15.59 3.98
N ASP A 40 -2.73 15.60 2.64
CA ASP A 40 -3.85 16.04 1.82
C ASP A 40 -4.88 14.91 1.71
N PRO A 41 -6.11 15.06 2.24
CA PRO A 41 -7.12 14.01 2.21
C PRO A 41 -7.58 13.64 0.79
N ARG A 42 -7.37 14.51 -0.21
CA ARG A 42 -7.65 14.18 -1.63
C ARG A 42 -6.72 13.10 -2.16
N GLU A 43 -5.57 12.90 -1.53
CA GLU A 43 -4.61 11.83 -1.84
C GLU A 43 -4.61 10.74 -0.75
N GLY A 44 -4.81 11.13 0.51
CA GLY A 44 -4.61 10.31 1.70
C GLY A 44 -5.81 9.55 2.23
N TYR A 45 -6.99 9.64 1.57
CA TYR A 45 -8.21 9.02 2.08
C TYR A 45 -9.05 8.36 0.98
N HIS A 46 -9.48 7.13 1.22
CA HIS A 46 -10.52 6.46 0.41
C HIS A 46 -11.89 6.77 1.01
N GLN A 47 -12.69 7.60 0.32
CA GLN A 47 -13.98 8.04 0.82
C GLN A 47 -15.00 6.91 0.97
N ASP A 48 -15.11 6.03 -0.03
CA ASP A 48 -16.05 4.91 0.00
C ASP A 48 -15.72 3.86 1.08
N TRP A 49 -14.47 3.80 1.52
CA TRP A 49 -13.99 2.77 2.46
C TRP A 49 -13.73 3.31 3.86
N ASN A 50 -13.72 4.64 4.04
CA ASN A 50 -13.35 5.32 5.27
C ASN A 50 -11.96 4.93 5.82
N THR A 51 -10.99 4.74 4.93
CA THR A 51 -9.61 4.33 5.27
C THR A 51 -8.57 5.31 4.76
N LEU A 52 -7.40 5.32 5.41
CA LEU A 52 -6.25 6.13 5.05
C LEU A 52 -5.37 5.43 4.01
N ILE A 53 -4.73 6.22 3.15
CA ILE A 53 -3.82 5.75 2.10
C ILE A 53 -2.39 6.07 2.53
N TYR A 54 -1.51 5.06 2.45
CA TYR A 54 -0.09 5.24 2.74
C TYR A 54 0.58 6.27 1.84
N ASN A 55 1.43 7.12 2.43
CA ASN A 55 2.27 8.08 1.71
C ASN A 55 3.43 7.37 1.03
N TYR A 56 3.20 6.84 -0.17
CA TYR A 56 4.21 6.13 -0.96
C TYR A 56 5.41 7.01 -1.37
N GLY A 57 5.25 8.33 -1.33
CA GLY A 57 6.32 9.29 -1.59
C GLY A 57 7.34 9.39 -0.45
N ARG A 58 6.97 9.01 0.77
CA ARG A 58 7.83 9.06 1.94
C ARG A 58 8.73 7.82 2.05
N HIS A 59 10.02 8.03 2.22
CA HIS A 59 11.02 6.96 2.22
C HIS A 59 10.77 5.91 3.30
N GLU A 60 10.47 6.34 4.53
CA GLU A 60 10.27 5.45 5.66
C GLU A 60 8.98 4.63 5.52
N VAL A 61 7.92 5.21 4.97
CA VAL A 61 6.64 4.51 4.70
C VAL A 61 6.82 3.46 3.61
N ARG A 62 7.51 3.82 2.51
CA ARG A 62 7.85 2.87 1.45
C ARG A 62 8.71 1.72 1.98
N ASN A 63 9.69 2.02 2.84
CA ASN A 63 10.56 1.03 3.45
C ASN A 63 9.78 0.12 4.41
N TYR A 64 8.85 0.67 5.21
CA TYR A 64 7.96 -0.11 6.07
C TYR A 64 7.15 -1.13 5.27
N LEU A 65 6.53 -0.72 4.16
CA LEU A 65 5.71 -1.60 3.32
C LEU A 65 6.56 -2.64 2.57
N ALA A 66 7.62 -2.23 1.88
CA ALA A 66 8.48 -3.18 1.16
C ALA A 66 9.18 -4.15 2.10
N GLY A 67 9.62 -3.67 3.27
CA GLY A 67 10.14 -4.52 4.34
C GLY A 67 9.08 -5.49 4.89
N ASN A 68 7.81 -5.08 4.97
CA ASN A 68 6.71 -5.98 5.35
C ASN A 68 6.48 -7.10 4.32
N ALA A 69 6.57 -6.80 3.02
CA ALA A 69 6.50 -7.82 1.97
C ALA A 69 7.64 -8.85 2.13
N LEU A 70 8.89 -8.37 2.26
CA LEU A 70 10.05 -9.24 2.52
C LEU A 70 9.90 -10.07 3.79
N TYR A 71 9.38 -9.46 4.87
CA TYR A 71 9.22 -10.11 6.15
C TYR A 71 8.35 -11.38 6.05
N TRP A 72 7.25 -11.34 5.28
CA TRP A 72 6.42 -12.52 5.05
C TRP A 72 7.14 -13.63 4.29
N LEU A 73 7.88 -13.27 3.24
CA LEU A 73 8.62 -14.24 2.42
C LEU A 73 9.77 -14.86 3.24
N GLU A 74 10.61 -14.05 3.88
CA GLU A 74 11.82 -14.52 4.54
C GLU A 74 11.58 -15.17 5.91
N ARG A 75 10.63 -14.64 6.70
CA ARG A 75 10.44 -15.09 8.09
C ARG A 75 9.39 -16.18 8.22
N PHE A 76 8.39 -16.19 7.33
CA PHE A 76 7.31 -17.18 7.37
C PHE A 76 7.38 -18.18 6.23
N GLY A 77 8.23 -17.95 5.21
CA GLY A 77 8.34 -18.85 4.06
C GLY A 77 7.11 -18.80 3.14
N ILE A 78 6.39 -17.66 3.11
CA ILE A 78 5.28 -17.49 2.16
C ILE A 78 5.84 -17.53 0.73
N ASP A 79 5.13 -18.20 -0.19
CA ASP A 79 5.64 -18.46 -1.54
C ASP A 79 5.33 -17.33 -2.52
N ALA A 80 4.25 -16.58 -2.30
CA ALA A 80 3.91 -15.40 -3.09
C ALA A 80 2.95 -14.46 -2.35
N LEU A 81 2.89 -13.22 -2.83
CA LEU A 81 1.93 -12.22 -2.36
C LEU A 81 0.92 -11.91 -3.48
N ARG A 82 -0.36 -11.81 -3.12
CA ARG A 82 -1.41 -11.23 -3.95
C ARG A 82 -1.76 -9.85 -3.40
N VAL A 83 -1.81 -8.85 -4.27
CA VAL A 83 -2.32 -7.51 -3.92
C VAL A 83 -3.70 -7.35 -4.55
N ASP A 84 -4.70 -7.06 -3.73
CA ASP A 84 -6.03 -6.74 -4.20
C ASP A 84 -6.18 -5.26 -4.54
N ALA A 85 -7.24 -4.93 -5.28
CA ALA A 85 -7.63 -3.55 -5.57
C ALA A 85 -6.52 -2.61 -6.09
N VAL A 86 -5.50 -3.09 -6.81
CA VAL A 86 -4.34 -2.29 -7.28
C VAL A 86 -4.72 -0.96 -7.95
N ALA A 87 -5.88 -0.89 -8.63
CA ALA A 87 -6.43 0.35 -9.20
C ALA A 87 -6.59 1.48 -8.16
N SER A 88 -6.93 1.16 -6.91
CA SER A 88 -7.05 2.11 -5.81
C SER A 88 -5.73 2.78 -5.45
N MET A 89 -4.62 2.10 -5.74
CA MET A 89 -3.28 2.62 -5.50
C MET A 89 -2.81 3.49 -6.67
N ILE A 90 -2.98 3.02 -7.91
CA ILE A 90 -2.31 3.59 -9.09
C ILE A 90 -3.07 4.76 -9.74
N TYR A 91 -4.30 5.03 -9.32
CA TYR A 91 -5.12 6.14 -9.83
C TYR A 91 -5.46 7.14 -8.72
N ARG A 92 -5.11 8.41 -8.94
CA ARG A 92 -5.37 9.55 -8.04
C ARG A 92 -6.85 9.91 -7.97
N ASP A 93 -7.63 9.57 -8.99
CA ASP A 93 -9.08 9.80 -9.09
C ASP A 93 -9.92 8.56 -8.74
N TYR A 94 -9.30 7.49 -8.23
CA TYR A 94 -10.03 6.28 -7.86
C TYR A 94 -11.15 6.57 -6.84
N SER A 95 -12.41 6.33 -7.24
CA SER A 95 -13.59 6.55 -6.38
C SER A 95 -13.69 8.02 -5.90
N ARG A 96 -13.30 8.98 -6.75
CA ARG A 96 -13.42 10.42 -6.48
C ARG A 96 -14.16 11.12 -7.61
N ALA A 97 -14.99 12.11 -7.28
CA ALA A 97 -15.65 12.94 -8.29
C ALA A 97 -14.69 14.00 -8.86
N ASP A 98 -15.10 14.61 -9.98
CA ASP A 98 -14.39 15.76 -10.54
C ASP A 98 -14.26 16.89 -9.51
N GLY A 99 -13.03 17.38 -9.31
CA GLY A 99 -12.72 18.41 -8.32
C GLY A 99 -12.35 17.88 -6.92
N GLU A 100 -12.48 16.57 -6.66
CA GLU A 100 -12.14 15.94 -5.38
C GLU A 100 -10.77 15.25 -5.37
N TRP A 101 -10.03 15.33 -6.48
CA TRP A 101 -8.68 14.78 -6.62
C TRP A 101 -7.72 15.80 -7.23
N VAL A 102 -6.42 15.51 -7.17
CA VAL A 102 -5.36 16.37 -7.73
C VAL A 102 -4.50 15.59 -8.74
N PRO A 103 -4.17 16.19 -9.90
CA PRO A 103 -3.34 15.53 -10.90
C PRO A 103 -1.89 15.38 -10.43
N ASN A 104 -1.20 14.40 -11.03
CA ASN A 104 0.25 14.32 -10.91
C ASN A 104 0.94 15.51 -11.61
N TYR A 105 2.26 15.64 -11.43
CA TYR A 105 3.00 16.80 -11.98
C TYR A 105 3.03 16.87 -13.52
N TYR A 106 2.63 15.81 -14.22
CA TYR A 106 2.44 15.79 -15.67
C TYR A 106 1.01 16.12 -16.11
N GLY A 107 0.09 16.35 -15.16
CA GLY A 107 -1.33 16.62 -15.44
C GLY A 107 -2.20 15.36 -15.56
N GLY A 108 -1.65 14.16 -15.37
CA GLY A 108 -2.38 12.89 -15.45
C GLY A 108 -2.97 12.44 -14.10
N ASN A 109 -3.75 11.36 -14.12
CA ASN A 109 -4.34 10.76 -12.93
C ASN A 109 -3.49 9.62 -12.33
N GLU A 110 -2.36 9.27 -12.92
CA GLU A 110 -1.51 8.21 -12.41
C GLU A 110 -0.88 8.61 -11.07
N ASN A 111 -1.00 7.75 -10.06
CA ASN A 111 -0.28 7.88 -8.81
C ASN A 111 1.15 7.35 -8.99
N LEU A 112 2.04 8.25 -9.40
CA LEU A 112 3.43 7.92 -9.75
C LEU A 112 4.20 7.35 -8.57
N GLU A 113 3.92 7.83 -7.35
CA GLU A 113 4.53 7.35 -6.11
C GLU A 113 4.13 5.89 -5.82
N ALA A 114 2.84 5.56 -5.94
CA ALA A 114 2.36 4.19 -5.77
C ALA A 114 2.91 3.25 -6.85
N ILE A 115 2.95 3.69 -8.11
CA ILE A 115 3.53 2.92 -9.21
C ILE A 115 5.02 2.65 -8.96
N ALA A 116 5.77 3.65 -8.52
CA ALA A 116 7.18 3.51 -8.17
C ALA A 116 7.37 2.55 -6.99
N PHE A 117 6.51 2.62 -5.98
CA PHE A 117 6.52 1.69 -4.84
C PHE A 117 6.26 0.23 -5.26
N LEU A 118 5.26 -0.03 -6.10
CA LEU A 118 4.97 -1.38 -6.59
C LEU A 118 6.15 -1.96 -7.40
N ARG A 119 6.75 -1.15 -8.28
CA ARG A 119 7.95 -1.54 -9.03
C ARG A 119 9.13 -1.84 -8.10
N TYR A 120 9.39 -0.96 -7.14
CA TYR A 120 10.45 -1.12 -6.14
C TYR A 120 10.26 -2.40 -5.32
N THR A 121 9.03 -2.67 -4.86
CA THR A 121 8.73 -3.86 -4.06
C THR A 121 8.93 -5.13 -4.87
N ASN A 122 8.40 -5.20 -6.09
CA ASN A 122 8.60 -6.36 -6.97
C ASN A 122 10.09 -6.61 -7.27
N GLN A 123 10.87 -5.56 -7.56
CA GLN A 123 12.33 -5.69 -7.76
C GLN A 123 13.08 -6.15 -6.50
N THR A 124 12.56 -5.79 -5.33
CA THR A 124 13.16 -6.12 -4.03
C THR A 124 12.90 -7.57 -3.64
N ILE A 125 11.71 -8.11 -3.94
CA ILE A 125 11.32 -9.46 -3.55
C ILE A 125 11.67 -10.55 -4.59
N GLY A 126 11.91 -10.19 -5.85
CA GLY A 126 12.36 -11.11 -6.92
C GLY A 126 11.33 -11.33 -8.02
#